data_AF-A0A925S050-F1
#
_entry.id   AF-A0A925S050-F1
#
_cell.length_a   1.000
_cell.length_b   1.000
_cell.length_c   1.000
_cell.angle_alpha   90.00
_cell.angle_beta   90.00
_cell.angle_gamma   90.00
#
_symmetry.space_group_name_H-M   'P 1'
#
loop_
_entity.id
_entity.type
_entity.pdbx_description
1 polymer ?
#
loop_
_entity_poly.entity_id
_entity_poly.type
_entity_poly.pdbx_seq_one_letter_code
_entity_poly.pdbx_strand_id
1 'polypeptide(L)'
;MNAMVQTSAWSRRLKGKSLALVLLVLALPARAAIELPLLFSDGAVMQRGQPLPVWGWATPGAKIDVAFDGGTATVTASDAGTWRVELPAHAAGGPYVLSIRENRGGAVTV
;
A
#
# COMPACT_ATOMS: atom_id res chain seq x y z
N MET A 1 41.65 60.70 28.32
CA MET A 1 40.31 60.68 28.95
C MET A 1 39.26 60.99 27.91
N ASN A 2 38.39 60.03 27.60
CA ASN A 2 36.93 60.22 27.53
C ASN A 2 36.28 58.86 27.24
N ALA A 3 35.47 58.43 28.19
CA ALA A 3 34.63 57.25 28.09
C ALA A 3 33.32 57.63 27.37
N MET A 4 32.85 56.76 26.49
CA MET A 4 31.42 56.62 26.22
C MET A 4 31.16 55.18 25.77
N VAL A 5 30.71 54.38 26.73
CA VAL A 5 30.09 53.08 26.50
C VAL A 5 28.65 53.37 26.07
N GLN A 6 28.16 52.78 24.98
CA GLN A 6 26.88 52.04 25.02
C GLN A 6 26.57 51.19 23.77
N THR A 7 25.93 50.09 24.08
CA THR A 7 25.58 48.87 23.34
C THR A 7 24.62 49.08 22.16
N SER A 8 24.70 48.24 21.13
CA SER A 8 23.49 47.86 20.38
C SER A 8 23.50 46.39 19.98
N ALA A 9 22.76 45.61 20.78
CA ALA A 9 21.83 44.57 20.37
C ALA A 9 22.30 43.55 19.32
N TRP A 10 22.85 42.46 19.84
CA TRP A 10 22.83 41.14 19.21
C TRP A 10 21.38 40.62 19.18
N SER A 11 20.69 40.60 18.03
CA SER A 11 19.61 39.62 17.78
C SER A 11 19.09 39.55 16.33
N ARG A 12 19.38 38.41 15.71
CA ARG A 12 18.46 37.49 15.00
C ARG A 12 17.48 38.05 13.97
N ARG A 13 17.66 37.66 12.70
CA ARG A 13 16.55 37.14 11.86
C ARG A 13 17.01 36.03 10.91
N LEU A 14 17.23 34.82 11.44
CA LEU A 14 16.93 33.59 10.71
C LEU A 14 15.59 33.07 11.26
N LYS A 15 14.45 33.42 10.63
CA LYS A 15 13.13 32.95 11.09
C LYS A 15 12.23 32.35 10.01
N GLY A 16 12.68 32.24 8.75
CA GLY A 16 11.77 31.84 7.64
C GLY A 16 12.13 30.56 6.89
N LYS A 17 13.43 30.25 6.71
CA LYS A 17 13.85 29.20 5.77
C LYS A 17 13.88 27.78 6.35
N SER A 18 14.08 27.64 7.66
CA SER A 18 14.22 26.33 8.31
C SER A 18 12.89 25.61 8.53
N LEU A 19 11.77 26.34 8.62
CA LEU A 19 10.45 25.75 8.88
C LEU A 19 9.86 25.08 7.63
N ALA A 20 10.11 25.65 6.45
CA ALA A 20 9.64 25.10 5.17
C ALA A 20 10.32 23.77 4.82
N LEU A 21 11.59 23.60 5.21
CA LEU A 21 12.34 22.36 4.97
C LEU A 21 11.85 21.20 5.84
N VAL A 22 11.39 21.48 7.08
CA VAL A 22 10.85 20.47 7.99
C VAL A 22 9.47 19.98 7.53
N LEU A 23 8.61 20.87 7.02
CA LEU A 23 7.28 20.52 6.51
C LEU A 23 7.35 19.69 5.21
N LEU A 24 8.37 19.88 4.37
CA LEU A 24 8.53 19.13 3.12
C LEU A 24 8.89 17.65 3.34
N VAL A 25 9.48 17.30 4.48
CA VAL A 25 9.92 15.92 4.79
C VAL A 25 8.77 15.02 5.26
N LEU A 26 7.63 15.57 5.67
CA LEU A 26 6.49 14.79 6.21
C LEU A 26 5.53 14.24 5.15
N ALA A 27 5.68 14.58 3.87
CA ALA A 27 4.80 14.11 2.80
C ALA A 27 5.26 12.77 2.20
N LEU A 28 5.68 11.80 3.04
CA LEU A 28 6.00 10.46 2.54
C LEU A 28 4.70 9.79 2.08
N PRO A 29 4.62 9.31 0.83
CA PRO A 29 3.44 8.58 0.37
C PRO A 29 3.34 7.28 1.16
N ALA A 30 2.20 7.07 1.85
CA ALA A 30 1.86 5.78 2.41
C ALA A 30 1.77 4.78 1.25
N ARG A 31 2.72 3.85 1.17
CA ARG A 31 2.68 2.77 0.18
C ARG A 31 1.52 1.85 0.56
N ALA A 32 0.55 1.73 -0.33
CA ALA A 32 -0.54 0.79 -0.17
C ALA A 32 0.04 -0.63 -0.22
N ALA A 33 -0.05 -1.35 0.89
CA ALA A 33 0.50 -2.70 1.04
C ALA A 33 -0.65 -3.70 0.95
N ILE A 34 -0.67 -4.48 -0.14
CA ILE A 34 -1.49 -5.69 -0.22
C ILE A 34 -0.69 -6.80 0.47
N GLU A 35 -1.30 -7.45 1.44
CA GLU A 35 -0.71 -8.59 2.13
C GLU A 35 -1.56 -9.83 1.87
N LEU A 36 -0.89 -10.93 1.55
CA LEU A 36 -1.53 -12.21 1.26
C LEU A 36 -1.06 -13.27 2.26
N PRO A 37 -1.94 -14.23 2.60
CA PRO A 37 -1.52 -15.46 3.26
C PRO A 37 -0.42 -16.17 2.47
N LEU A 38 0.50 -16.84 3.17
CA LEU A 38 1.59 -17.62 2.57
C LEU A 38 1.13 -18.72 1.60
N LEU A 39 -0.15 -19.10 1.67
CA LEU A 39 -0.80 -20.02 0.73
C LEU A 39 -0.80 -19.50 -0.72
N PHE A 40 -0.73 -18.18 -0.91
CA PHE A 40 -0.61 -17.54 -2.23
C PHE A 40 0.83 -17.08 -2.42
N SER A 41 1.70 -18.01 -2.81
CA SER A 41 3.12 -17.77 -3.08
C SER A 41 3.53 -18.41 -4.40
N ASP A 42 4.67 -17.97 -4.95
CA ASP A 42 5.20 -18.53 -6.18
C ASP A 42 5.37 -20.06 -6.07
N GLY A 43 4.80 -20.78 -7.03
CA GLY A 43 4.82 -22.25 -7.04
C GLY A 43 3.82 -22.92 -6.10
N ALA A 44 2.90 -22.16 -5.49
CA ALA A 44 1.79 -22.73 -4.75
C ALA A 44 0.86 -23.54 -5.68
N VAL A 45 0.17 -24.52 -5.08
CA VAL A 45 -0.79 -25.39 -5.79
C VAL A 45 -2.21 -25.01 -5.39
N MET A 46 -3.00 -24.60 -6.38
CA MET A 46 -4.41 -24.26 -6.20
C MET A 46 -5.31 -25.48 -6.43
N GLN A 47 -6.39 -25.60 -5.65
CA GLN A 47 -7.31 -26.73 -5.78
C GLN A 47 -8.16 -26.62 -7.05
N ARG A 48 -8.09 -27.65 -7.92
CA ARG A 48 -8.92 -27.79 -9.12
C ARG A 48 -10.37 -28.13 -8.77
N GLY A 49 -11.29 -27.67 -9.63
CA GLY A 49 -12.65 -28.21 -9.71
C GLY A 49 -13.56 -27.78 -8.57
N GLN A 50 -13.10 -26.83 -7.76
CA GLN A 50 -13.87 -26.19 -6.71
C GLN A 50 -13.67 -24.67 -6.80
N PRO A 51 -14.66 -23.88 -6.35
CA PRO A 51 -14.47 -22.44 -6.21
C PRO A 51 -13.21 -22.13 -5.39
N LEU A 52 -12.43 -21.16 -5.84
CA LEU A 52 -11.17 -20.78 -5.21
C LEU A 52 -11.40 -19.53 -4.35
N PRO A 53 -11.47 -19.68 -3.01
CA PRO A 53 -11.48 -18.51 -2.14
C PRO A 53 -10.10 -17.84 -2.17
N VAL A 54 -10.08 -16.54 -2.40
CA VAL A 54 -8.87 -15.70 -2.30
C VAL A 54 -9.14 -14.61 -1.27
N TRP A 55 -8.20 -14.40 -0.36
CA TRP A 55 -8.35 -13.43 0.72
C TRP A 55 -7.01 -12.83 1.11
N GLY A 56 -7.06 -11.70 1.82
CA GLY A 56 -5.89 -11.03 2.33
C GLY A 56 -6.24 -9.75 3.05
N TRP A 57 -5.23 -8.88 3.15
CA TRP A 57 -5.32 -7.57 3.74
C TRP A 57 -4.91 -6.51 2.73
N ALA A 58 -5.53 -5.34 2.83
CA ALA A 58 -5.23 -4.18 2.02
C ALA A 58 -5.64 -2.91 2.79
N THR A 59 -5.42 -1.76 2.18
CA THR A 59 -5.87 -0.49 2.77
C THR A 59 -7.39 -0.50 2.99
N PRO A 60 -7.90 -0.09 4.18
CA PRO A 60 -9.33 0.00 4.42
C PRO A 60 -10.07 0.83 3.36
N GLY A 61 -11.18 0.28 2.87
CA GLY A 61 -11.99 0.88 1.80
C GLY A 61 -11.35 0.89 0.42
N ALA A 62 -10.23 0.19 0.21
CA ALA A 62 -9.62 0.08 -1.11
C ALA A 62 -10.33 -0.96 -1.97
N LYS A 63 -10.38 -0.69 -3.28
CA LYS A 63 -10.95 -1.62 -4.26
C LYS A 63 -9.86 -2.59 -4.72
N ILE A 64 -10.12 -3.88 -4.56
CA ILE A 64 -9.23 -4.99 -4.90
C ILE A 64 -9.82 -5.74 -6.08
N ASP A 65 -9.04 -5.87 -7.15
CA ASP A 65 -9.34 -6.67 -8.33
C ASP A 65 -8.42 -7.91 -8.31
N VAL A 66 -9.03 -9.10 -8.34
CA VAL A 66 -8.35 -10.39 -8.29
C VAL A 66 -8.61 -11.13 -9.60
N ALA A 67 -7.56 -11.67 -10.22
CA ALA A 67 -7.63 -12.41 -11.46
C ALA A 67 -6.81 -13.72 -11.38
N PHE A 68 -7.40 -14.82 -11.83
CA PHE A 68 -6.77 -16.13 -11.88
C PHE A 68 -7.43 -16.99 -12.97
N ASP A 69 -6.62 -17.59 -13.87
CA ASP A 69 -7.08 -18.45 -14.99
C ASP A 69 -8.28 -17.87 -15.78
N GLY A 70 -8.22 -16.58 -16.12
CA GLY A 70 -9.30 -15.86 -16.82
C GLY A 70 -10.53 -15.53 -15.97
N GLY A 71 -10.65 -16.08 -14.77
CA GLY A 71 -11.64 -15.68 -13.77
C GLY A 71 -11.24 -14.38 -13.08
N THR A 72 -12.17 -13.44 -12.95
CA THR A 72 -11.95 -12.15 -12.29
C THR A 72 -13.01 -11.88 -11.25
N ALA A 73 -12.61 -11.34 -10.10
CA ALA A 73 -13.53 -10.84 -9.08
C ALA A 73 -13.02 -9.51 -8.51
N THR A 74 -13.95 -8.69 -8.05
CA THR A 74 -13.68 -7.38 -7.46
C THR A 74 -14.33 -7.31 -6.09
N VAL A 75 -13.61 -6.78 -5.10
CA VAL A 75 -14.12 -6.56 -3.74
C VAL A 75 -13.56 -5.28 -3.15
N THR A 76 -14.28 -4.68 -2.21
CA THR A 76 -13.76 -3.57 -1.41
C THR A 76 -13.28 -4.10 -0.06
N ALA A 77 -12.07 -3.73 0.34
CA ALA A 77 -11.55 -4.06 1.66
C ALA A 77 -12.40 -3.42 2.77
N SER A 78 -12.65 -4.18 3.82
CA SER A 78 -13.43 -3.73 4.98
C SER A 78 -12.73 -2.60 5.74
N ASP A 79 -13.40 -2.01 6.73
CA ASP A 79 -12.81 -1.02 7.63
C ASP A 79 -11.60 -1.57 8.42
N ALA A 80 -11.55 -2.90 8.61
CA ALA A 80 -10.42 -3.60 9.21
C ALA A 80 -9.31 -3.95 8.20
N GLY A 81 -9.45 -3.55 6.92
CA GLY A 81 -8.52 -3.85 5.84
C GLY A 81 -8.61 -5.27 5.30
N THR A 82 -9.49 -6.12 5.83
CA THR A 82 -9.67 -7.50 5.36
C THR A 82 -10.55 -7.57 4.12
N TRP A 83 -10.26 -8.51 3.22
CA TRP A 83 -11.07 -8.77 2.05
C TRP A 83 -11.07 -10.25 1.68
N ARG A 84 -12.12 -10.70 0.99
CA ARG A 84 -12.26 -12.07 0.48
C ARG A 84 -13.11 -12.05 -0.79
N VAL A 85 -12.71 -12.84 -1.78
CA VAL A 85 -13.47 -13.15 -3.00
C VAL A 85 -13.51 -14.65 -3.21
N GLU A 86 -14.46 -15.08 -4.03
CA GLU A 86 -14.57 -16.45 -4.49
C GLU A 86 -14.48 -16.44 -6.00
N LEU A 87 -13.43 -17.06 -6.55
CA LEU A 87 -13.23 -17.22 -7.97
C LEU A 87 -13.90 -18.51 -8.44
N PRO A 88 -14.39 -18.56 -9.69
CA PRO A 88 -15.03 -19.75 -10.23
C PRO A 88 -14.08 -20.95 -10.20
N ALA A 89 -14.65 -22.15 -10.17
CA ALA A 89 -13.88 -23.37 -10.30
C ALA A 89 -13.09 -23.38 -11.61
N HIS A 90 -11.82 -23.76 -11.53
CA HIS A 90 -10.93 -23.83 -12.67
C HIS A 90 -10.50 -25.29 -12.92
N ALA A 91 -10.11 -25.58 -14.16
CA ALA A 91 -9.54 -26.87 -14.52
C ALA A 91 -8.09 -26.97 -14.02
N ALA A 92 -7.55 -28.19 -13.90
CA ALA A 92 -6.11 -28.31 -13.63
C ALA A 92 -5.34 -27.94 -14.89
N GLY A 93 -4.21 -27.29 -14.67
CA GLY A 93 -3.31 -26.84 -15.70
C GLY A 93 -2.25 -25.94 -15.07
N GLY A 94 -1.47 -25.30 -15.93
CA GLY A 94 -0.50 -24.32 -15.50
C GLY A 94 0.67 -24.20 -16.49
N PRO A 95 1.53 -23.18 -16.31
CA PRO A 95 1.54 -22.23 -15.20
C PRO A 95 0.40 -21.19 -15.28
N TYR A 96 -0.20 -20.88 -14.12
CA TYR A 96 -1.18 -19.81 -13.97
C TYR A 96 -0.61 -18.69 -13.13
N VAL A 97 -1.14 -17.49 -13.32
CA VAL A 97 -0.75 -16.29 -12.60
C VAL A 97 -1.93 -15.78 -11.81
N LEU A 98 -1.76 -15.62 -10.50
CA LEU A 98 -2.71 -14.93 -9.63
C LEU A 98 -2.32 -13.46 -9.56
N SER A 99 -3.12 -12.58 -10.16
CA SER A 99 -2.92 -11.13 -10.12
C SER A 99 -3.90 -10.48 -9.18
N ILE A 100 -3.40 -9.67 -8.25
CA ILE A 100 -4.20 -8.93 -7.27
C ILE A 100 -3.77 -7.47 -7.34
N ARG A 101 -4.73 -6.59 -7.62
CA ARG A 101 -4.49 -5.16 -7.85
C ARG A 101 -5.38 -4.33 -6.97
N GLU A 102 -4.83 -3.30 -6.37
CA GLU A 102 -5.55 -2.30 -5.60
C GLU A 102 -5.65 -1.00 -6.40
N ASN A 103 -6.79 -0.32 -6.33
CA ASN A 103 -7.00 0.96 -7.01
C ASN A 103 -6.06 2.09 -6.54
N ARG A 104 -5.39 1.93 -5.38
CA ARG A 104 -4.42 2.88 -4.82
C ARG A 104 -2.97 2.60 -5.22
N GLY A 105 -2.75 1.64 -6.12
CA GLY A 105 -1.44 1.36 -6.71
C GLY A 105 -0.68 0.17 -6.10
N GLY A 106 -1.24 -0.49 -5.08
CA GLY A 106 -0.76 -1.80 -4.64
C GLY A 106 -1.01 -2.86 -5.72
N ALA A 107 -0.04 -3.72 -6.00
CA ALA A 107 -0.22 -4.86 -6.89
C ALA A 107 0.68 -6.02 -6.45
N VAL A 108 0.13 -7.22 -6.45
CA VAL A 108 0.83 -8.47 -6.15
C VAL A 108 0.53 -9.45 -7.27
N THR A 109 1.55 -10.19 -7.69
CA THR A 109 1.43 -11.21 -8.75
C THR A 109 2.29 -12.39 -8.32
N VAL A 110 1.67 -13.58 -8.28
CA VAL A 110 2.28 -14.85 -7.87
C VAL A 110 1.84 -15.98 -8.79
#